data_AF-A0A955UJI9-F1
#
_entry.id   AF-A0A955UJI9-F1
#
_cell.length_a   1.000
_cell.length_b   1.000
_cell.length_c   1.000
_cell.angle_alpha   90.00
_cell.angle_beta   90.00
_cell.angle_gamma   90.00
#
_symmetry.space_group_name_H-M   'P 1'
#
loop_
_entity.id
_entity.type
_entity.pdbx_description
1 polymer ?
#
loop_
_entity_poly.entity_id
_entity_poly.type
_entity_poly.pdbx_seq_one_letter_code
_entity_poly.pdbx_strand_id
1 'polypeptide(L)'
;MRGGTAPPALLCVDLQGLDASPDQGIFAELPAAARAYYLDRLEQTVLPNVQRLQRAFRAAGREVIHVRIQSLTLDGRDRSAQHKRLGLHAPRGSRDARFLPRVAPRHDEIVVDKTSSGAFESTPLEYILRNVGIDSLVIAGVYTNECISTAARVASDIGFFVTVVSDACATVTPELHRTALATLENRYARIIDTDDLIAETRSSRVAAADANRPSPRRRVALLGGGAFRAPGGKLSMAGQFEFAEQALERIAEVFDPRDELLLVHGNGPQVGHMLARVEASLGSSYAIPLEVCVAESEGELGYVLQQTLRNVLAKRGITRSIASVLTQTIVRADDPAFARPTKPIGPFYEEECARALERRGHSMKQIGARWRRLVPSPEPMEIVEVDVIEDLLRARTIAIAAGGGGVPVVRDASGSLVGQDAVVDKDLAGALLARQLGADELLIVTSVPCVYLDFGSESQRPLDCVTPNELAGWLDAGQFEEGTMAPKVEAARRFGATGGRTIICDAESIGQALVGRAGTIVMSEP
;
A
#
# COMPACT_ATOMS: atom_id res chain seq x y z
N MET A 1 -9.42 -16.14 9.52
CA MET A 1 -10.22 -15.23 10.39
C MET A 1 -9.43 -13.94 10.52
N ARG A 2 -10.01 -12.78 10.19
CA ARG A 2 -9.35 -11.48 10.37
C ARG A 2 -9.15 -11.24 11.88
N GLY A 3 -7.92 -10.90 12.27
CA GLY A 3 -7.44 -10.88 13.66
C GLY A 3 -8.07 -9.79 14.53
N GLY A 4 -7.96 -9.97 15.85
CA GLY A 4 -8.48 -9.06 16.86
C GLY A 4 -7.91 -7.64 16.76
N THR A 5 -8.58 -6.74 17.46
CA THR A 5 -8.27 -5.30 17.45
C THR A 5 -7.15 -4.94 18.42
N ALA A 6 -6.88 -5.78 19.42
CA ALA A 6 -5.82 -5.57 20.40
C ALA A 6 -4.51 -6.30 20.00
N PRO A 7 -3.34 -5.79 20.44
CA PRO A 7 -2.08 -6.51 20.27
C PRO A 7 -2.15 -7.88 20.94
N PRO A 8 -1.70 -8.97 20.28
CA PRO A 8 -1.77 -10.30 20.87
C PRO A 8 -0.83 -10.45 22.06
N ALA A 9 -1.21 -11.28 23.03
CA ALA A 9 -0.33 -11.73 24.10
C ALA A 9 0.25 -13.13 23.79
N LEU A 10 1.46 -13.39 24.28
CA LEU A 10 2.08 -14.72 24.19
C LEU A 10 1.73 -15.52 25.45
N LEU A 11 1.10 -16.68 25.27
CA LEU A 11 0.79 -17.65 26.31
C LEU A 11 1.78 -18.82 26.24
N CYS A 12 2.72 -18.86 27.19
CA CYS A 12 3.68 -19.95 27.38
C CYS A 12 3.09 -21.01 28.31
N VAL A 13 2.90 -22.24 27.81
CA VAL A 13 2.18 -23.30 28.54
C VAL A 13 3.13 -24.45 28.93
N ASP A 14 3.17 -24.76 30.21
CA ASP A 14 3.78 -25.95 30.82
C ASP A 14 5.29 -26.11 30.57
N LEU A 15 6.03 -25.00 30.43
CA LEU A 15 7.49 -25.03 30.27
C LEU A 15 8.23 -25.13 31.62
N GLN A 16 7.92 -26.18 32.36
CA GLN A 16 8.37 -26.43 33.74
C GLN A 16 9.06 -27.79 33.90
N GLY A 17 9.60 -28.06 35.09
CA GLY A 17 10.26 -29.32 35.43
C GLY A 17 9.43 -30.57 35.12
N LEU A 18 8.13 -30.55 35.46
CA LEU A 18 7.21 -31.68 35.28
C LEU A 18 7.12 -32.13 33.81
N ASP A 19 7.05 -31.18 32.89
CA ASP A 19 6.68 -31.42 31.48
C ASP A 19 7.81 -31.13 30.49
N ALA A 20 8.96 -30.63 30.96
CA ALA A 20 10.02 -30.18 30.05
C ALA A 20 11.45 -30.42 30.59
N SER A 21 11.64 -31.25 31.61
CA SER A 21 12.98 -31.59 32.12
C SER A 21 13.32 -33.08 31.92
N PRO A 22 14.52 -33.43 31.42
CA PRO A 22 14.93 -34.83 31.20
C PRO A 22 14.95 -35.71 32.46
N ASP A 23 15.11 -35.09 33.63
CA ASP A 23 15.37 -35.75 34.92
C ASP A 23 14.20 -35.69 35.92
N GLN A 24 13.02 -35.23 35.49
CA GLN A 24 11.87 -34.96 36.36
C GLN A 24 10.54 -35.43 35.75
N GLY A 25 9.46 -35.40 36.54
CA GLY A 25 8.09 -35.58 36.09
C GLY A 25 7.77 -36.82 35.23
N ILE A 26 6.94 -36.59 34.22
CA ILE A 26 6.29 -37.60 33.36
C ILE A 26 7.25 -38.39 32.46
N PHE A 27 8.53 -38.03 32.42
CA PHE A 27 9.54 -38.64 31.54
C PHE A 27 10.12 -39.95 32.10
N ALA A 28 9.88 -40.26 33.37
CA ALA A 28 10.30 -41.52 33.97
C ALA A 28 9.58 -42.73 33.34
N GLU A 29 8.34 -42.56 32.87
CA GLU A 29 7.46 -43.65 32.43
C GLU A 29 7.28 -43.73 30.90
N LEU A 30 7.85 -42.80 30.13
CA LEU A 30 7.74 -42.80 28.67
C LEU A 30 8.64 -43.86 28.01
N PRO A 31 8.19 -44.50 26.90
CA PRO A 31 9.05 -45.34 26.08
C PRO A 31 10.31 -44.61 25.63
N ALA A 32 11.46 -45.28 25.64
CA ALA A 32 12.76 -44.66 25.38
C ALA A 32 12.82 -43.85 24.08
N ALA A 33 12.20 -44.35 22.99
CA ALA A 33 12.14 -43.67 21.71
C ALA A 33 11.30 -42.38 21.74
N ALA A 34 10.12 -42.42 22.38
CA ALA A 34 9.26 -41.26 22.54
C ALA A 34 9.91 -40.18 23.41
N ARG A 35 10.57 -40.61 24.50
CA ARG A 35 11.36 -39.73 25.36
C ARG A 35 12.53 -39.07 24.61
N ALA A 36 13.28 -39.85 23.83
CA ALA A 36 14.40 -39.32 23.04
C ALA A 36 13.93 -38.28 22.01
N TYR A 37 12.89 -38.59 21.24
CA TYR A 37 12.30 -37.66 20.28
C TYR A 37 11.81 -36.38 20.95
N TYR A 38 11.06 -36.53 22.05
CA TYR A 38 10.49 -35.39 22.76
C TYR A 38 11.58 -34.44 23.27
N LEU A 39 12.59 -34.98 23.96
CA LEU A 39 13.68 -34.19 24.53
C LEU A 39 14.54 -33.54 23.43
N ASP A 40 14.80 -34.24 22.33
CA ASP A 40 15.51 -33.68 21.17
C ASP A 40 14.74 -32.50 20.56
N ARG A 41 13.46 -32.68 20.24
CA ARG A 41 12.61 -31.60 19.73
C ARG A 41 12.51 -30.43 20.71
N LEU A 42 12.38 -30.73 22.00
CA LEU A 42 12.26 -29.73 23.05
C LEU A 42 13.49 -28.83 23.08
N GLU A 43 14.68 -29.42 23.14
CA GLU A 43 15.95 -28.68 23.25
C GLU A 43 16.39 -28.01 21.94
N GLN A 44 16.25 -28.71 20.82
CA GLN A 44 16.75 -28.26 19.52
C GLN A 44 15.78 -27.32 18.80
N THR A 45 14.48 -27.37 19.10
CA THR A 45 13.46 -26.61 18.35
C THR A 45 12.59 -25.76 19.26
N VAL A 46 11.88 -26.37 20.21
CA VAL A 46 10.83 -25.67 20.97
C VAL A 46 11.39 -24.60 21.90
N LEU A 47 12.34 -24.93 22.78
CA LEU A 47 12.88 -23.96 23.73
C LEU A 47 13.62 -22.78 23.05
N PRO A 48 14.44 -23.00 22.00
CA PRO A 48 14.98 -21.89 21.20
C PRO A 48 13.89 -20.99 20.62
N ASN A 49 12.84 -21.56 20.04
CA ASN A 49 11.77 -20.81 19.40
C ASN A 49 10.89 -20.07 20.39
N VAL A 50 10.48 -20.70 21.49
CA VAL A 50 9.77 -20.00 22.58
C VAL A 50 10.61 -18.82 23.09
N GLN A 51 11.92 -18.99 23.27
CA GLN A 51 12.77 -17.90 23.72
C GLN A 51 12.83 -16.74 22.71
N ARG A 52 12.83 -17.05 21.40
CA ARG A 52 12.75 -16.03 20.33
C ARG A 52 11.42 -15.29 20.36
N LEU A 53 10.29 -16.01 20.52
CA LEU A 53 8.96 -15.43 20.66
C LEU A 53 8.87 -14.53 21.89
N GLN A 54 9.30 -15.00 23.06
CA GLN A 54 9.30 -14.19 24.28
C GLN A 54 10.13 -12.91 24.10
N ARG A 55 11.32 -12.99 23.48
CA ARG A 55 12.12 -11.79 23.18
C ARG A 55 11.39 -10.84 22.25
N ALA A 56 10.73 -11.34 21.20
CA ALA A 56 10.00 -10.52 20.25
C ALA A 56 8.81 -9.81 20.90
N PHE A 57 8.03 -10.50 21.73
CA PHE A 57 6.88 -9.94 22.46
C PHE A 57 7.32 -8.90 23.50
N ARG A 58 8.33 -9.23 24.32
CA ARG A 58 8.94 -8.29 25.27
C ARG A 58 9.46 -7.04 24.58
N ALA A 59 10.20 -7.20 23.48
CA ALA A 59 10.73 -6.07 22.72
C ALA A 59 9.63 -5.20 22.12
N ALA A 60 8.44 -5.76 21.88
CA ALA A 60 7.27 -5.05 21.38
C ALA A 60 6.36 -4.48 22.50
N GLY A 61 6.74 -4.60 23.77
CA GLY A 61 5.91 -4.16 24.90
C GLY A 61 4.60 -4.96 25.05
N ARG A 62 4.58 -6.21 24.56
CA ARG A 62 3.42 -7.09 24.62
C ARG A 62 3.56 -8.08 25.76
N GLU A 63 2.41 -8.46 26.31
CA GLU A 63 2.32 -9.41 27.41
C GLU A 63 2.92 -10.78 27.06
N VAL A 64 3.71 -11.30 27.99
CA VAL A 64 4.20 -12.68 28.01
C VAL A 64 3.66 -13.31 29.28
N ILE A 65 2.73 -14.24 29.13
CA ILE A 65 1.96 -14.86 30.20
C ILE A 65 2.37 -16.33 30.29
N HIS A 66 2.57 -16.81 31.49
CA HIS A 66 3.02 -18.18 31.74
C HIS A 66 1.97 -18.96 32.49
N VAL A 67 1.63 -20.14 31.97
CA VAL A 67 0.76 -21.10 32.63
C VAL A 67 1.57 -22.33 32.96
N ARG A 68 1.38 -22.87 34.16
CA ARG A 68 2.12 -24.04 34.63
C ARG A 68 1.22 -24.94 35.47
N ILE A 69 1.45 -26.24 35.47
CA ILE A 69 0.84 -27.18 36.41
C ILE A 69 1.46 -26.96 37.80
N GLN A 70 0.66 -26.53 38.76
CA GLN A 70 1.07 -26.49 40.17
C GLN A 70 -0.12 -26.66 41.09
N SER A 71 -0.05 -27.63 42.02
CA SER A 71 -1.08 -27.77 43.04
C SER A 71 -0.92 -26.72 44.14
N LEU A 72 -2.06 -26.23 44.63
CA LEU A 72 -2.14 -25.34 45.79
C LEU A 72 -1.72 -26.04 47.07
N THR A 73 -1.96 -27.36 47.14
CA THR A 73 -1.66 -28.19 48.30
C THR A 73 -0.47 -29.11 48.03
N LEU A 74 0.30 -29.41 49.08
CA LEU A 74 1.47 -30.31 48.98
C LEU A 74 1.08 -31.78 48.74
N ASP A 75 -0.13 -32.17 49.11
CA ASP A 75 -0.70 -33.50 48.86
C ASP A 75 -1.45 -33.57 47.50
N GLY A 76 -1.61 -32.43 46.83
CA GLY A 76 -2.27 -32.32 45.53
C GLY A 76 -3.75 -32.70 45.56
N ARG A 77 -4.44 -32.52 46.69
CA ARG A 77 -5.88 -32.84 46.79
C ARG A 77 -6.77 -31.96 45.92
N ASP A 78 -6.29 -30.78 45.56
CA ASP A 78 -6.94 -29.80 44.68
C ASP A 78 -6.79 -30.11 43.17
N ARG A 79 -6.01 -31.13 42.81
CA ARG A 79 -5.85 -31.57 41.43
C ARG A 79 -7.15 -32.14 40.85
N SER A 80 -7.32 -31.94 39.55
CA SER A 80 -8.37 -32.59 38.77
C SER A 80 -8.30 -34.12 38.88
N ALA A 81 -9.45 -34.79 38.71
CA ALA A 81 -9.53 -36.25 38.73
C ALA A 81 -8.59 -36.90 37.69
N GLN A 82 -8.45 -36.27 36.52
CA GLN A 82 -7.53 -36.70 35.47
C GLN A 82 -6.07 -36.66 35.94
N HIS A 83 -5.62 -35.53 36.50
CA HIS A 83 -4.25 -35.39 36.99
C HIS A 83 -3.93 -36.33 38.14
N LYS A 84 -4.90 -36.58 39.03
CA LYS A 84 -4.78 -37.61 40.09
C LYS A 84 -4.59 -39.00 39.49
N ARG A 85 -5.40 -39.37 38.49
CA ARG A 85 -5.33 -40.68 37.82
C ARG A 85 -4.01 -40.87 37.08
N LEU A 86 -3.47 -39.81 36.47
CA LEU A 86 -2.23 -39.85 35.70
C LEU A 86 -0.97 -39.59 36.54
N GLY A 87 -1.10 -39.42 37.87
CA GLY A 87 0.04 -39.14 38.73
C GLY A 87 0.70 -37.76 38.52
N LEU A 88 0.08 -36.87 37.75
CA LEU A 88 0.62 -35.53 37.46
C LEU A 88 0.56 -34.69 38.74
N HIS A 89 1.71 -34.47 39.38
CA HIS A 89 1.80 -33.77 40.64
C HIS A 89 3.03 -32.86 40.70
N ALA A 90 2.79 -31.55 40.71
CA ALA A 90 3.81 -30.54 40.91
C ALA A 90 3.42 -29.66 42.11
N PRO A 91 3.79 -30.05 43.35
CA PRO A 91 3.45 -29.25 44.52
C PRO A 91 4.23 -27.94 44.55
N ARG A 92 3.64 -26.90 45.14
CA ARG A 92 4.26 -25.57 45.23
C ARG A 92 5.68 -25.63 45.81
N GLY A 93 6.63 -25.06 45.08
CA GLY A 93 8.05 -25.01 45.46
C GLY A 93 8.86 -26.26 45.09
N SER A 94 8.23 -27.31 44.55
CA SER A 94 8.94 -28.50 44.07
C SER A 94 9.79 -28.21 42.84
N ARG A 95 10.67 -29.16 42.49
CA ARG A 95 11.42 -29.11 41.22
C ARG A 95 10.48 -29.14 40.02
N ASP A 96 9.48 -30.02 40.07
CA ASP A 96 8.52 -30.20 38.99
C ASP A 96 7.70 -28.93 38.70
N ALA A 97 7.42 -28.11 39.72
CA ALA A 97 6.70 -26.84 39.59
C ALA A 97 7.58 -25.67 39.11
N ARG A 98 8.91 -25.82 39.04
CA ARG A 98 9.79 -24.73 38.61
C ARG A 98 9.84 -24.61 37.10
N PHE A 99 9.70 -23.39 36.59
CA PHE A 99 9.94 -23.10 35.18
C PHE A 99 11.38 -23.43 34.78
N LEU A 100 11.56 -23.85 33.52
CA LEU A 100 12.90 -24.02 32.97
C LEU A 100 13.62 -22.65 32.90
N PRO A 101 14.87 -22.52 33.39
CA PRO A 101 15.57 -21.24 33.44
C PRO A 101 15.62 -20.48 32.10
N ARG A 102 15.70 -21.20 30.97
CA ARG A 102 15.83 -20.64 29.62
C ARG A 102 14.62 -19.81 29.18
N VAL A 103 13.43 -20.18 29.66
CA VAL A 103 12.12 -19.64 29.25
C VAL A 103 11.28 -19.20 30.44
N ALA A 104 11.89 -19.06 31.62
CA ALA A 104 11.22 -18.64 32.84
C ALA A 104 10.59 -17.24 32.73
N PRO A 105 9.52 -16.97 33.51
CA PRO A 105 8.96 -15.64 33.67
C PRO A 105 10.02 -14.62 34.09
N ARG A 106 9.87 -13.38 33.64
CA ARG A 106 10.74 -12.25 34.00
C ARG A 106 9.93 -11.12 34.62
N HIS A 107 10.55 -10.41 35.56
CA HIS A 107 9.99 -9.20 36.17
C HIS A 107 8.55 -9.42 36.68
N ASP A 108 7.57 -8.73 36.12
CA ASP A 108 6.15 -8.70 36.48
C ASP A 108 5.27 -9.50 35.51
N GLU A 109 5.87 -10.35 34.67
CA GLU A 109 5.12 -11.24 33.78
C GLU A 109 4.12 -12.10 34.55
N ILE A 110 2.89 -12.15 34.03
CA ILE A 110 1.78 -12.85 34.67
C ILE A 110 2.07 -14.35 34.70
N VAL A 111 1.95 -14.96 35.88
CA VAL A 111 2.06 -16.40 36.10
C VAL A 111 0.74 -16.94 36.63
N VAL A 112 0.22 -17.97 35.98
CA VAL A 112 -1.03 -18.64 36.35
C VAL A 112 -0.76 -20.12 36.62
N ASP A 113 -1.11 -20.56 37.83
CA ASP A 113 -0.99 -21.95 38.26
C ASP A 113 -2.28 -22.71 37.94
N LYS A 114 -2.20 -23.83 37.22
CA LYS A 114 -3.33 -24.71 36.88
C LYS A 114 -3.22 -26.07 37.55
N THR A 115 -4.38 -26.67 37.83
CA THR A 115 -4.52 -27.99 38.49
C THR A 115 -5.19 -29.04 37.59
N SER A 116 -5.33 -28.71 36.31
CA SER A 116 -5.85 -29.55 35.23
C SER A 116 -5.07 -29.31 33.92
N SER A 117 -5.45 -29.99 32.83
CA SER A 117 -4.87 -29.74 31.51
C SER A 117 -5.41 -28.45 30.87
N GLY A 118 -6.59 -27.99 31.30
CA GLY A 118 -7.22 -26.78 30.80
C GLY A 118 -6.69 -25.52 31.49
N ALA A 119 -6.14 -24.59 30.70
CA ALA A 119 -5.60 -23.33 31.19
C ALA A 119 -6.68 -22.34 31.66
N PHE A 120 -7.90 -22.42 31.12
CA PHE A 120 -8.97 -21.46 31.40
C PHE A 120 -9.93 -21.97 32.47
N GLU A 121 -10.25 -23.26 32.46
CA GLU A 121 -11.31 -23.84 33.27
C GLU A 121 -10.88 -24.05 34.72
N SER A 122 -9.57 -24.16 34.96
CA SER A 122 -9.01 -24.36 36.31
C SER A 122 -8.37 -23.10 36.89
N THR A 123 -8.48 -21.94 36.22
CA THR A 123 -7.74 -20.73 36.59
C THR A 123 -8.55 -19.46 36.31
N PRO A 124 -8.17 -18.28 36.85
CA PRO A 124 -8.79 -17.00 36.50
C PRO A 124 -8.23 -16.40 35.19
N LEU A 125 -7.59 -17.18 34.31
CA LEU A 125 -6.89 -16.65 33.14
C LEU A 125 -7.78 -15.81 32.22
N GLU A 126 -9.02 -16.24 31.93
CA GLU A 126 -9.95 -15.43 31.12
C GLU A 126 -10.18 -14.05 31.75
N TYR A 127 -10.52 -14.02 33.04
CA TYR A 127 -10.78 -12.79 33.77
C TYR A 127 -9.57 -11.84 33.72
N ILE A 128 -8.36 -12.37 33.88
CA ILE A 128 -7.12 -11.59 33.80
C ILE A 128 -6.94 -11.02 32.39
N LEU A 129 -7.02 -11.86 31.35
CA LEU A 129 -6.81 -11.46 29.96
C LEU A 129 -7.79 -10.35 29.53
N ARG A 130 -9.06 -10.45 29.93
CA ARG A 130 -10.09 -9.44 29.65
C ARG A 130 -9.77 -8.10 30.30
N ASN A 131 -9.33 -8.09 31.56
CA ASN A 131 -8.99 -6.86 32.28
C ASN A 131 -7.71 -6.20 31.76
N VAL A 132 -6.80 -6.99 31.19
CA VAL A 132 -5.60 -6.48 30.50
C VAL A 132 -5.95 -5.95 29.09
N GLY A 133 -7.15 -6.23 28.58
CA GLY A 133 -7.59 -5.81 27.24
C GLY A 133 -7.07 -6.70 26.12
N ILE A 134 -6.74 -7.95 26.41
CA ILE A 134 -6.28 -8.93 25.42
C ILE A 134 -7.49 -9.58 24.76
N ASP A 135 -7.54 -9.58 23.43
CA ASP A 135 -8.53 -10.30 22.61
C ASP A 135 -7.90 -11.38 21.72
N SER A 136 -6.57 -11.44 21.67
CA SER A 136 -5.81 -12.29 20.75
C SER A 136 -4.66 -13.00 21.49
N LEU A 137 -4.51 -14.31 21.27
CA LEU A 137 -3.52 -15.14 21.95
C LEU A 137 -2.63 -15.87 20.96
N VAL A 138 -1.33 -15.80 21.18
CA VAL A 138 -0.33 -16.67 20.57
C VAL A 138 0.06 -17.73 21.59
N ILE A 139 -0.15 -19.01 21.29
CA ILE A 139 0.08 -20.11 22.22
C ILE A 139 1.33 -20.90 21.78
N ALA A 140 2.23 -21.12 22.75
CA ALA A 140 3.42 -21.94 22.60
C ALA A 140 3.68 -22.74 23.88
N GLY A 141 4.27 -23.93 23.78
CA GLY A 141 4.49 -24.78 24.95
C GLY A 141 4.47 -26.28 24.64
N VAL A 142 4.23 -27.10 25.64
CA VAL A 142 4.36 -28.56 25.51
C VAL A 142 3.03 -29.29 25.65
N TYR A 143 3.01 -30.53 25.19
CA TYR A 143 1.83 -31.37 24.99
C TYR A 143 0.82 -30.76 24.01
N THR A 144 1.24 -30.69 22.73
CA THR A 144 0.43 -30.14 21.63
C THR A 144 -0.99 -30.72 21.56
N ASN A 145 -1.13 -32.04 21.77
CA ASN A 145 -2.41 -32.76 21.74
C ASN A 145 -3.24 -32.64 23.02
N GLU A 146 -2.69 -32.07 24.11
CA GLU A 146 -3.37 -31.93 25.39
C GLU A 146 -3.51 -30.45 25.78
N CYS A 147 -2.61 -29.93 26.62
CA CYS A 147 -2.72 -28.59 27.21
C CYS A 147 -2.80 -27.49 26.14
N ILE A 148 -2.00 -27.58 25.07
CA ILE A 148 -2.03 -26.59 23.97
C ILE A 148 -3.36 -26.65 23.21
N SER A 149 -3.79 -27.85 22.78
CA SER A 149 -5.05 -28.03 22.04
C SER A 149 -6.27 -27.64 22.89
N THR A 150 -6.26 -27.97 24.18
CA THR A 150 -7.33 -27.61 25.13
C THR A 150 -7.40 -26.09 25.30
N ALA A 151 -6.26 -25.44 25.58
CA ALA A 151 -6.21 -23.98 25.71
C ALA A 151 -6.65 -23.28 24.42
N ALA A 152 -6.21 -23.76 23.26
CA ALA A 152 -6.57 -23.17 21.97
C ALA A 152 -8.07 -23.26 21.67
N ARG A 153 -8.69 -24.43 21.91
CA ARG A 153 -10.12 -24.65 21.68
C ARG A 153 -10.96 -23.77 22.60
N VAL A 154 -10.67 -23.79 23.89
CA VAL A 154 -11.43 -23.02 24.88
C VAL A 154 -11.28 -21.53 24.66
N ALA A 155 -10.06 -21.04 24.40
CA ALA A 155 -9.81 -19.64 24.06
C ALA A 155 -10.61 -19.21 22.83
N SER A 156 -10.63 -20.03 21.78
CA SER A 156 -11.44 -19.76 20.59
C SER A 156 -12.94 -19.72 20.90
N ASP A 157 -13.44 -20.69 21.66
CA ASP A 157 -14.86 -20.82 21.99
C ASP A 157 -15.38 -19.65 22.84
N ILE A 158 -14.54 -19.11 23.73
CA ILE A 158 -14.88 -17.93 24.55
C ILE A 158 -14.53 -16.61 23.84
N GLY A 159 -14.13 -16.64 22.57
CA GLY A 159 -14.05 -15.46 21.70
C GLY A 159 -12.68 -14.77 21.61
N PHE A 160 -11.57 -15.46 21.93
CA PHE A 160 -10.22 -14.98 21.61
C PHE A 160 -9.82 -15.40 20.20
N PHE A 161 -9.05 -14.55 19.51
CA PHE A 161 -8.38 -14.93 18.27
C PHE A 161 -7.12 -15.72 18.58
N VAL A 162 -7.09 -17.00 18.21
CA VAL A 162 -6.00 -17.90 18.59
C VAL A 162 -5.04 -18.17 17.44
N THR A 163 -3.75 -18.05 17.74
CA THR A 163 -2.66 -18.55 16.91
C THR A 163 -1.85 -19.56 17.71
N VAL A 164 -1.54 -20.73 17.13
CA VAL A 164 -0.66 -21.73 17.72
C VAL A 164 0.63 -21.80 16.91
N VAL A 165 1.78 -21.71 17.59
CA VAL A 165 3.09 -21.71 16.93
C VAL A 165 3.64 -23.12 16.84
N SER A 166 3.61 -23.70 15.64
CA SER A 166 3.81 -25.12 15.38
C SER A 166 5.18 -25.64 15.85
N ASP A 167 6.24 -24.90 15.54
CA ASP A 167 7.63 -25.22 15.87
C ASP A 167 8.06 -24.72 17.27
N ALA A 168 7.18 -23.99 17.97
CA ALA A 168 7.30 -23.71 19.41
C ALA A 168 6.37 -24.62 20.24
N CYS A 169 5.92 -25.73 19.65
CA CYS A 169 5.10 -26.75 20.30
C CYS A 169 5.69 -28.16 20.14
N ALA A 170 5.50 -29.01 21.16
CA ALA A 170 5.87 -30.43 21.10
C ALA A 170 4.88 -31.36 21.80
N THR A 171 4.89 -32.63 21.41
CA THR A 171 4.34 -33.78 22.16
C THR A 171 5.20 -35.00 21.85
N VAL A 172 4.87 -36.16 22.43
CA VAL A 172 5.73 -37.35 22.52
C VAL A 172 5.96 -38.08 21.19
N THR A 173 5.20 -37.79 20.13
CA THR A 173 5.46 -38.30 18.77
C THR A 173 5.16 -37.26 17.68
N PRO A 174 5.83 -37.33 16.51
CA PRO A 174 5.53 -36.48 15.36
C PRO A 174 4.08 -36.62 14.87
N GLU A 175 3.52 -37.83 14.92
CA GLU A 175 2.16 -38.14 14.43
C GLU A 175 1.11 -37.47 15.30
N LEU A 176 1.25 -37.55 16.64
CA LEU A 176 0.35 -36.87 17.57
C LEU A 176 0.46 -35.36 17.42
N HIS A 177 1.68 -34.83 17.25
CA HIS A 177 1.91 -33.41 17.05
C HIS A 177 1.21 -32.89 15.79
N ARG A 178 1.45 -33.53 14.63
CA ARG A 178 0.84 -33.16 13.35
C ARG A 178 -0.68 -33.29 13.38
N THR A 179 -1.20 -34.38 13.95
CA THR A 179 -2.64 -34.60 14.05
C THR A 179 -3.31 -33.54 14.90
N ALA A 180 -2.73 -33.21 16.07
CA ALA A 180 -3.26 -32.17 16.93
C ALA A 180 -3.35 -30.82 16.21
N LEU A 181 -2.26 -30.39 15.55
CA LEU A 181 -2.25 -29.14 14.78
C LEU A 181 -3.29 -29.14 13.66
N ALA A 182 -3.39 -30.23 12.89
CA ALA A 182 -4.36 -30.35 11.80
C ALA A 182 -5.82 -30.25 12.27
N THR A 183 -6.13 -30.74 13.49
CA THR A 183 -7.49 -30.62 14.05
C THR A 183 -7.83 -29.22 14.58
N LEU A 184 -6.81 -28.38 14.81
CA LEU A 184 -6.97 -26.99 15.26
C LEU A 184 -7.03 -26.02 14.06
N GLU A 185 -6.25 -26.33 13.03
CA GLU A 185 -6.03 -25.45 11.88
C GLU A 185 -7.33 -25.01 11.21
N ASN A 186 -7.46 -23.70 11.02
CA ASN A 186 -8.59 -23.03 10.35
C ASN A 186 -9.98 -23.26 11.00
N ARG A 187 -10.06 -23.96 12.13
CA ARG A 187 -11.28 -24.19 12.91
C ARG A 187 -11.25 -23.49 14.25
N TYR A 188 -10.15 -23.65 14.99
CA TYR A 188 -9.98 -23.13 16.34
C TYR A 188 -8.78 -22.20 16.45
N ALA A 189 -7.75 -22.41 15.63
CA ALA A 189 -6.56 -21.58 15.64
C ALA A 189 -5.96 -21.43 14.24
N ARG A 190 -5.30 -20.29 14.04
CA ARG A 190 -4.30 -20.14 12.99
C ARG A 190 -3.04 -20.90 13.39
N ILE A 191 -2.48 -21.70 12.48
CA ILE A 191 -1.20 -22.37 12.70
C ILE A 191 -0.13 -21.62 11.91
N ILE A 192 0.99 -21.31 12.54
CA ILE A 192 2.13 -20.61 11.94
C ILE A 192 3.44 -21.12 12.58
N ASP A 193 4.58 -20.93 11.93
CA ASP A 193 5.88 -21.14 12.56
C ASP A 193 6.45 -19.85 13.19
N THR A 194 7.57 -20.00 13.90
CA THR A 194 8.19 -18.90 14.65
C THR A 194 8.77 -17.83 13.73
N ASP A 195 9.30 -18.20 12.56
CA ASP A 195 9.96 -17.27 11.66
C ASP A 195 8.94 -16.35 10.99
N ASP A 196 7.86 -16.93 10.48
CA ASP A 196 6.78 -16.19 9.85
C ASP A 196 6.06 -15.29 10.87
N LEU A 197 5.81 -15.77 12.09
CA LEU A 197 5.17 -14.95 13.13
C LEU A 197 6.03 -13.75 13.56
N ILE A 198 7.35 -13.93 13.65
CA ILE A 198 8.27 -12.83 13.97
C ILE A 198 8.33 -11.84 12.79
N ALA A 199 8.31 -12.32 11.55
CA ALA A 199 8.25 -11.47 10.36
C ALA A 199 6.95 -10.63 10.31
N GLU A 200 5.80 -11.23 10.63
CA GLU A 200 4.53 -10.52 10.81
C GLU A 200 4.68 -9.44 11.89
N THR A 201 5.23 -9.79 13.06
CA THR A 201 5.36 -8.85 14.19
C THR A 201 6.27 -7.66 13.85
N ARG A 202 7.32 -7.86 13.04
CA ARG A 202 8.18 -6.77 12.55
C ARG A 202 7.44 -5.87 11.57
N SER A 203 6.66 -6.46 10.67
CA SER A 203 5.80 -5.72 9.73
C SER A 203 4.72 -4.92 10.48
N SER A 204 4.14 -5.48 11.54
CA SER A 204 3.19 -4.80 12.42
C SER A 204 3.83 -3.72 13.30
N ARG A 205 5.13 -3.77 13.58
CA ARG A 205 5.85 -2.74 14.35
C ARG A 205 6.11 -1.48 13.52
N VAL A 206 6.26 -1.64 12.20
CA VAL A 206 6.18 -0.54 11.23
C VAL A 206 4.77 0.05 11.19
N ALA A 207 3.73 -0.77 11.41
CA ALA A 207 2.32 -0.36 11.49
C ALA A 207 1.84 0.13 12.88
N ALA A 208 2.62 -0.01 13.95
CA ALA A 208 2.26 0.44 15.30
C ALA A 208 2.94 1.75 15.72
N ALA A 209 4.06 2.11 15.08
CA ALA A 209 4.61 3.48 15.09
C ALA A 209 3.69 4.51 14.39
N ASP A 210 2.52 4.05 13.97
CA ASP A 210 1.63 4.63 12.98
C ASP A 210 0.29 5.10 13.58
N ALA A 211 0.01 4.74 14.83
CA ALA A 211 -1.21 5.14 15.56
C ALA A 211 -1.27 6.63 15.88
N ASN A 212 -0.16 7.36 15.69
CA ASN A 212 -0.08 8.81 15.78
C ASN A 212 0.17 9.48 14.41
N ARG A 213 0.04 8.72 13.32
CA ARG A 213 0.25 9.17 11.94
C ARG A 213 -1.12 9.45 11.29
N PRO A 214 -1.26 10.52 10.50
CA PRO A 214 -2.52 10.83 9.83
C PRO A 214 -3.05 9.62 9.03
N SER A 215 -4.37 9.56 8.89
CA SER A 215 -5.07 8.54 8.11
C SER A 215 -4.49 8.42 6.70
N PRO A 216 -4.46 7.20 6.12
CA PRO A 216 -4.01 7.01 4.75
C PRO A 216 -4.80 7.93 3.81
N ARG A 217 -4.08 8.59 2.92
CA ARG A 217 -4.62 9.56 1.96
C ARG A 217 -4.76 8.95 0.57
N ARG A 218 -5.75 9.40 -0.18
CA ARG A 218 -5.87 9.18 -1.61
C ARG A 218 -5.16 10.32 -2.34
N ARG A 219 -4.03 9.99 -2.97
CA ARG A 219 -3.23 10.95 -3.73
C ARG A 219 -3.33 10.70 -5.23
N VAL A 220 -3.49 11.79 -5.98
CA VAL A 220 -3.41 11.78 -7.44
C VAL A 220 -2.17 12.58 -7.86
N ALA A 221 -1.26 11.96 -8.60
CA ALA A 221 -0.07 12.63 -9.11
C ALA A 221 -0.11 12.76 -10.64
N LEU A 222 -0.02 14.00 -11.13
CA LEU A 222 -0.05 14.34 -12.55
C LEU A 222 1.37 14.54 -13.07
N LEU A 223 1.87 13.57 -13.84
CA LEU A 223 3.20 13.57 -14.43
C LEU A 223 3.22 14.37 -15.73
N GLY A 224 4.09 15.37 -15.80
CA GLY A 224 4.34 16.20 -16.99
C GLY A 224 5.17 15.51 -18.07
N GLY A 225 5.37 16.18 -19.21
CA GLY A 225 6.26 15.67 -20.27
C GLY A 225 7.73 15.52 -19.84
N GLY A 226 8.17 16.26 -18.80
CA GLY A 226 9.50 16.12 -18.20
C GLY A 226 9.73 14.77 -17.52
N ALA A 227 8.65 14.03 -17.18
CA ALA A 227 8.77 12.69 -16.62
C ALA A 227 9.19 11.62 -17.65
N PHE A 228 9.25 11.96 -18.94
CA PHE A 228 9.56 10.99 -20.00
C PHE A 228 10.69 11.45 -20.94
N ARG A 229 11.17 12.69 -20.80
CA ARG A 229 12.28 13.22 -21.60
C ARG A 229 12.91 14.44 -20.96
N ALA A 230 14.19 14.67 -21.28
CA ALA A 230 14.83 15.95 -21.05
C ALA A 230 14.13 17.09 -21.81
N PRO A 231 14.14 18.33 -21.28
CA PRO A 231 13.69 19.52 -22.00
C PRO A 231 14.42 19.64 -23.35
N GLY A 232 13.66 19.70 -24.45
CA GLY A 232 14.22 19.79 -25.81
C GLY A 232 14.93 18.51 -26.32
N GLY A 233 14.99 17.45 -25.52
CA GLY A 233 15.64 16.19 -25.87
C GLY A 233 14.85 15.38 -26.91
N LYS A 234 15.57 14.49 -27.62
CA LYS A 234 14.95 13.52 -28.53
C LYS A 234 14.18 12.47 -27.71
N LEU A 235 13.02 12.06 -28.22
CA LEU A 235 12.25 10.97 -27.63
C LEU A 235 12.90 9.63 -27.98
N SER A 236 13.16 8.79 -26.99
CA SER A 236 13.63 7.40 -27.16
C SER A 236 13.03 6.53 -26.07
N MET A 237 12.75 5.26 -26.36
CA MET A 237 12.20 4.35 -25.33
C MET A 237 13.11 4.26 -24.10
N ALA A 238 14.42 4.11 -24.30
CA ALA A 238 15.38 4.09 -23.20
C ALA A 238 15.31 5.36 -22.34
N GLY A 239 15.23 6.53 -22.98
CA GLY A 239 15.05 7.80 -22.27
C GLY A 239 13.73 7.84 -21.50
N GLN A 240 12.62 7.38 -22.08
CA GLN A 240 11.33 7.35 -21.37
C GLN A 240 11.39 6.53 -20.07
N PHE A 241 12.09 5.39 -20.06
CA PHE A 241 12.35 4.61 -18.85
C PHE A 241 13.23 5.36 -17.84
N GLU A 242 14.34 5.94 -18.30
CA GLU A 242 15.30 6.65 -17.45
C GLU A 242 14.66 7.85 -16.74
N PHE A 243 13.96 8.72 -17.47
CA PHE A 243 13.29 9.88 -16.89
C PHE A 243 12.11 9.50 -16.00
N ALA A 244 11.38 8.43 -16.35
CA ALA A 244 10.32 7.91 -15.50
C ALA A 244 10.89 7.38 -14.19
N GLU A 245 12.06 6.72 -14.20
CA GLU A 245 12.72 6.21 -13.00
C GLU A 245 13.07 7.37 -12.07
N GLN A 246 13.69 8.44 -12.59
CA GLN A 246 14.04 9.63 -11.81
C GLN A 246 12.80 10.25 -11.15
N ALA A 247 11.70 10.44 -11.90
CA ALA A 247 10.48 11.02 -11.36
C ALA A 247 9.80 10.11 -10.31
N LEU A 248 9.75 8.80 -10.58
CA LEU A 248 9.09 7.82 -9.71
C LEU A 248 9.91 7.53 -8.45
N GLU A 249 11.24 7.62 -8.49
CA GLU A 249 12.08 7.51 -7.30
C GLU A 249 11.77 8.61 -6.29
N ARG A 250 11.58 9.85 -6.75
CA ARG A 250 11.19 10.99 -5.91
C ARG A 250 9.82 10.82 -5.29
N ILE A 251 8.85 10.31 -6.06
CA ILE A 251 7.51 9.99 -5.55
C ILE A 251 7.61 8.85 -4.52
N ALA A 252 8.39 7.79 -4.81
CA ALA A 252 8.54 6.64 -3.92
C ALA A 252 9.32 6.95 -2.63
N GLU A 253 10.20 7.96 -2.62
CA GLU A 253 10.90 8.43 -1.42
C GLU A 253 9.95 8.96 -0.34
N VAL A 254 8.83 9.55 -0.76
CA VAL A 254 7.90 10.30 0.10
C VAL A 254 6.53 9.63 0.20
N PHE A 255 6.29 8.63 -0.64
CA PHE A 255 5.08 7.82 -0.64
C PHE A 255 4.99 7.00 0.66
N ASP A 256 3.98 7.27 1.48
CA ASP A 256 3.61 6.35 2.57
C ASP A 256 2.97 5.10 1.93
N PRO A 257 3.50 3.89 2.18
CA PRO A 257 2.96 2.64 1.64
C PRO A 257 1.49 2.39 1.97
N ARG A 258 0.92 3.14 2.92
CA ARG A 258 -0.49 3.10 3.31
C ARG A 258 -1.38 3.96 2.43
N ASP A 259 -0.83 4.82 1.60
CA ASP A 259 -1.65 5.69 0.75
C ASP A 259 -2.19 4.95 -0.48
N GLU A 260 -3.32 5.44 -0.96
CA GLU A 260 -3.83 5.13 -2.28
C GLU A 260 -3.19 6.10 -3.27
N LEU A 261 -2.64 5.55 -4.37
CA LEU A 261 -1.91 6.34 -5.36
C LEU A 261 -2.49 6.09 -6.73
N LEU A 262 -2.88 7.18 -7.38
CA LEU A 262 -3.23 7.23 -8.79
C LEU A 262 -2.19 8.09 -9.51
N LEU A 263 -1.61 7.55 -10.58
CA LEU A 263 -0.75 8.29 -11.50
C LEU A 263 -1.53 8.64 -12.77
N VAL A 264 -1.48 9.91 -13.15
CA VAL A 264 -1.96 10.39 -14.45
C VAL A 264 -0.77 10.97 -15.18
N HIS A 265 -0.67 10.77 -16.48
CA HIS A 265 0.48 11.25 -17.25
C HIS A 265 0.07 12.03 -18.49
N GLY A 266 0.98 12.86 -19.01
CA GLY A 266 0.81 13.49 -20.32
C GLY A 266 1.29 12.58 -21.44
N ASN A 267 0.86 12.85 -22.67
CA ASN A 267 1.26 12.10 -23.86
C ASN A 267 1.62 12.98 -25.07
N GLY A 268 1.60 14.32 -24.94
CA GLY A 268 1.68 15.24 -26.09
C GLY A 268 2.82 14.97 -27.08
N PRO A 269 4.06 14.70 -26.62
CA PRO A 269 5.15 14.28 -27.50
C PRO A 269 4.93 12.91 -28.16
N GLN A 270 4.49 11.93 -27.38
CA GLN A 270 4.28 10.54 -27.79
C GLN A 270 3.18 10.44 -28.85
N VAL A 271 2.00 10.98 -28.55
CA VAL A 271 0.84 10.94 -29.45
C VAL A 271 1.12 11.62 -30.79
N GLY A 272 1.89 12.73 -30.79
CA GLY A 272 2.23 13.39 -32.04
C GLY A 272 3.31 12.66 -32.86
N HIS A 273 4.23 11.93 -32.23
CA HIS A 273 5.12 11.01 -32.97
C HIS A 273 4.38 9.77 -33.48
N MET A 274 3.42 9.25 -32.73
CA MET A 274 2.53 8.17 -33.19
C MET A 274 1.74 8.62 -34.41
N LEU A 275 1.14 9.81 -34.36
CA LEU A 275 0.43 10.37 -35.51
C LEU A 275 1.34 10.59 -36.73
N ALA A 276 2.56 11.11 -36.51
CA ALA A 276 3.54 11.26 -37.59
C ALA A 276 3.95 9.90 -38.21
N ARG A 277 4.03 8.83 -37.42
CA ARG A 277 4.25 7.46 -37.92
C ARG A 277 3.06 6.99 -38.76
N VAL A 278 1.83 7.23 -38.32
CA VAL A 278 0.61 6.90 -39.08
C VAL A 278 0.66 7.59 -40.45
N GLU A 279 0.92 8.89 -40.47
CA GLU A 279 1.03 9.69 -41.70
C GLU A 279 2.15 9.21 -42.63
N ALA A 280 3.31 8.86 -42.08
CA ALA A 280 4.43 8.31 -42.86
C ALA A 280 4.14 6.90 -43.42
N SER A 281 3.20 6.17 -42.82
CA SER A 281 2.79 4.82 -43.24
C SER A 281 1.58 4.81 -44.18
N LEU A 282 1.02 5.98 -44.53
CA LEU A 282 -0.12 6.05 -45.44
C LEU A 282 0.22 5.39 -46.79
N GLY A 283 -0.66 4.48 -47.23
CA GLY A 283 -0.47 3.68 -48.45
C GLY A 283 0.22 2.34 -48.23
N SER A 284 0.85 2.11 -47.07
CA SER A 284 1.43 0.81 -46.68
C SER A 284 0.76 0.18 -45.46
N SER A 285 0.07 0.98 -44.64
CA SER A 285 -0.77 0.55 -43.52
C SER A 285 -2.10 1.29 -43.50
N TYR A 286 -3.06 0.80 -42.72
CA TYR A 286 -4.31 1.51 -42.46
C TYR A 286 -4.06 2.74 -41.59
N ALA A 287 -4.82 3.80 -41.84
CA ALA A 287 -4.80 5.00 -41.02
C ALA A 287 -5.61 4.76 -39.73
N ILE A 288 -5.09 5.23 -38.61
CA ILE A 288 -5.83 5.31 -37.35
C ILE A 288 -6.04 6.78 -36.98
N PRO A 289 -7.19 7.11 -36.38
CA PRO A 289 -7.50 8.47 -35.97
C PRO A 289 -6.74 8.86 -34.68
N LEU A 290 -6.75 10.14 -34.35
CA LEU A 290 -5.95 10.72 -33.27
C LEU A 290 -6.31 10.12 -31.90
N GLU A 291 -7.59 9.86 -31.63
CA GLU A 291 -8.02 9.24 -30.37
C GLU A 291 -7.49 7.81 -30.20
N VAL A 292 -7.29 7.08 -31.30
CA VAL A 292 -6.65 5.76 -31.24
C VAL A 292 -5.15 5.91 -30.95
N CYS A 293 -4.49 6.93 -31.50
CA CYS A 293 -3.12 7.26 -31.08
C CYS A 293 -3.05 7.66 -29.59
N VAL A 294 -4.09 8.31 -29.04
CA VAL A 294 -4.18 8.57 -27.59
C VAL A 294 -4.24 7.24 -26.84
N ALA A 295 -5.10 6.30 -27.24
CA ALA A 295 -5.18 4.97 -26.65
C ALA A 295 -3.85 4.20 -26.71
N GLU A 296 -3.14 4.23 -27.85
CA GLU A 296 -1.81 3.63 -27.99
C GLU A 296 -0.80 4.27 -27.02
N SER A 297 -0.86 5.59 -26.86
CA SER A 297 0.04 6.32 -25.95
C SER A 297 -0.23 6.02 -24.47
N GLU A 298 -1.48 5.72 -24.09
CA GLU A 298 -1.81 5.22 -22.75
C GLU A 298 -1.18 3.85 -22.49
N GLY A 299 -1.24 2.95 -23.49
CA GLY A 299 -0.60 1.64 -23.41
C GLY A 299 0.93 1.74 -23.30
N GLU A 300 1.57 2.54 -24.15
CA GLU A 300 3.04 2.72 -24.16
C GLU A 300 3.53 3.30 -22.82
N LEU A 301 2.93 4.41 -22.37
CA LEU A 301 3.37 5.09 -21.16
C LEU A 301 2.92 4.38 -19.89
N GLY A 302 1.75 3.75 -19.89
CA GLY A 302 1.30 2.86 -18.83
C GLY A 302 2.27 1.70 -18.63
N TYR A 303 2.75 1.08 -19.72
CA TYR A 303 3.80 0.07 -19.67
C TYR A 303 5.10 0.60 -19.04
N VAL A 304 5.60 1.75 -19.52
CA VAL A 304 6.82 2.38 -19.00
C VAL A 304 6.67 2.65 -17.49
N LEU A 305 5.60 3.31 -17.08
CA LEU A 305 5.37 3.66 -15.67
C LEU A 305 5.18 2.42 -14.80
N GLN A 306 4.40 1.44 -15.24
CA GLN A 306 4.10 0.23 -14.47
C GLN A 306 5.35 -0.61 -14.21
N GLN A 307 6.17 -0.82 -15.24
CA GLN A 307 7.43 -1.56 -15.10
C GLN A 307 8.42 -0.80 -14.22
N THR A 308 8.62 0.49 -14.49
CA THR A 308 9.57 1.31 -13.74
C THR A 308 9.19 1.43 -12.27
N LEU A 309 7.93 1.74 -11.98
CA LEU A 309 7.46 1.87 -10.60
C LEU A 309 7.60 0.55 -9.84
N ARG A 310 7.31 -0.58 -10.47
CA ARG A 310 7.51 -1.90 -9.85
C ARG A 310 8.96 -2.10 -9.42
N ASN A 311 9.91 -1.75 -10.28
CA ASN A 311 11.34 -1.86 -9.98
C ASN A 311 11.76 -0.89 -8.85
N VAL A 312 11.30 0.36 -8.91
CA VAL A 312 11.57 1.39 -7.90
C VAL A 312 11.06 0.99 -6.50
N LEU A 313 9.86 0.42 -6.44
CA LEU A 313 9.26 -0.07 -5.19
C LEU A 313 9.94 -1.34 -4.68
N ALA A 314 10.28 -2.28 -5.57
CA ALA A 314 10.99 -3.50 -5.20
C ALA A 314 12.36 -3.20 -4.57
N LYS A 315 13.12 -2.23 -5.11
CA LYS A 315 14.39 -1.74 -4.51
C LYS A 315 14.22 -1.22 -3.08
N ARG A 316 13.01 -0.81 -2.70
CA ARG A 316 12.65 -0.27 -1.36
C ARG A 316 11.96 -1.31 -0.46
N GLY A 317 11.86 -2.56 -0.90
CA GLY A 317 11.15 -3.61 -0.16
C GLY A 317 9.63 -3.42 -0.09
N ILE A 318 9.05 -2.61 -0.99
CA ILE A 318 7.62 -2.33 -1.04
C ILE A 318 6.98 -3.25 -2.10
N THR A 319 6.05 -4.10 -1.67
CA THR A 319 5.26 -4.96 -2.56
C THR A 319 3.85 -4.39 -2.72
N ARG A 320 3.52 -3.89 -3.91
CA ARG A 320 2.20 -3.38 -4.28
C ARG A 320 1.83 -3.86 -5.68
N SER A 321 0.55 -4.17 -5.90
CA SER A 321 0.01 -4.33 -7.24
C SER A 321 0.03 -2.98 -7.96
N ILE A 322 0.35 -3.00 -9.25
CA ILE A 322 0.33 -1.80 -10.12
C ILE A 322 -0.40 -2.21 -11.40
N ALA A 323 -1.38 -1.41 -11.81
CA ALA A 323 -2.18 -1.65 -12.99
C ALA A 323 -2.38 -0.36 -13.78
N SER A 324 -2.25 -0.45 -15.11
CA SER A 324 -2.62 0.62 -16.04
C SER A 324 -4.02 0.37 -16.58
N VAL A 325 -4.87 1.38 -16.56
CA VAL A 325 -6.25 1.34 -17.03
C VAL A 325 -6.36 2.25 -18.25
N LEU A 326 -6.65 1.66 -19.41
CA LEU A 326 -7.02 2.43 -20.59
C LEU A 326 -8.29 3.21 -20.26
N THR A 327 -8.27 4.53 -20.45
CA THR A 327 -9.30 5.42 -19.92
C THR A 327 -9.95 6.24 -21.02
N GLN A 328 -11.27 6.34 -21.03
CA GLN A 328 -12.03 7.22 -21.90
C GLN A 328 -12.52 8.46 -21.13
N THR A 329 -12.49 9.60 -21.80
CA THR A 329 -12.96 10.87 -21.25
C THR A 329 -14.07 11.43 -22.13
N ILE A 330 -15.26 11.57 -21.55
CA ILE A 330 -16.40 12.18 -22.23
C ILE A 330 -16.16 13.68 -22.36
N VAL A 331 -16.36 14.19 -23.57
CA VAL A 331 -16.28 15.61 -23.91
C VAL A 331 -17.56 16.05 -24.60
N ARG A 332 -17.77 17.37 -24.72
CA ARG A 332 -18.93 17.90 -25.44
C ARG A 332 -18.74 17.81 -26.95
N ALA A 333 -19.76 17.33 -27.67
CA ALA A 333 -19.71 17.27 -29.14
C ALA A 333 -19.68 18.66 -29.79
N ASP A 334 -20.24 19.67 -29.13
CA ASP A 334 -20.29 21.07 -29.57
C ASP A 334 -19.20 21.94 -28.93
N ASP A 335 -18.14 21.33 -28.40
CA ASP A 335 -17.05 22.09 -27.76
C ASP A 335 -16.35 23.03 -28.77
N PRO A 336 -16.22 24.34 -28.47
CA PRO A 336 -15.54 25.30 -29.34
C PRO A 336 -14.09 24.92 -29.70
N ALA A 337 -13.42 24.10 -28.88
CA ALA A 337 -12.05 23.65 -29.12
C ALA A 337 -11.90 22.83 -30.41
N PHE A 338 -12.98 22.18 -30.89
CA PHE A 338 -12.98 21.49 -32.19
C PHE A 338 -12.83 22.46 -33.37
N ALA A 339 -13.42 23.65 -33.27
CA ALA A 339 -13.30 24.69 -34.29
C ALA A 339 -12.00 25.49 -34.15
N ARG A 340 -11.44 25.59 -32.94
CA ARG A 340 -10.21 26.35 -32.66
C ARG A 340 -9.18 25.48 -31.91
N PRO A 341 -8.37 24.69 -32.63
CA PRO A 341 -7.27 23.92 -32.06
C PRO A 341 -6.26 24.82 -31.34
N THR A 342 -5.89 24.47 -30.10
CA THR A 342 -4.94 25.23 -29.28
C THR A 342 -3.80 24.39 -28.72
N LYS A 343 -3.97 23.06 -28.62
CA LYS A 343 -3.03 22.20 -27.90
C LYS A 343 -1.90 21.70 -28.78
N PRO A 344 -0.63 21.99 -28.45
CA PRO A 344 0.50 21.55 -29.27
C PRO A 344 0.86 20.08 -29.04
N ILE A 345 1.02 19.30 -30.10
CA ILE A 345 1.47 17.88 -30.05
C ILE A 345 2.71 17.64 -30.92
N GLY A 346 3.40 16.53 -30.66
CA GLY A 346 4.44 15.99 -31.55
C GLY A 346 5.77 16.76 -31.58
N PRO A 347 6.56 16.54 -32.64
CA PRO A 347 7.87 17.16 -32.80
C PRO A 347 7.75 18.63 -33.19
N PHE A 348 8.88 19.35 -33.07
CA PHE A 348 9.02 20.65 -33.69
C PHE A 348 9.32 20.51 -35.19
N TYR A 349 8.70 21.36 -36.00
CA TYR A 349 8.87 21.43 -37.45
C TYR A 349 9.62 22.71 -37.84
N GLU A 350 10.39 22.62 -38.91
CA GLU A 350 10.89 23.80 -39.64
C GLU A 350 9.74 24.45 -40.40
N GLU A 351 9.89 25.74 -40.75
CA GLU A 351 8.81 26.51 -41.39
C GLU A 351 8.30 25.85 -42.68
N GLU A 352 9.19 25.40 -43.57
CA GLU A 352 8.78 24.79 -44.84
C GLU A 352 7.87 23.56 -44.64
N CYS A 353 8.25 22.67 -43.72
CA CYS A 353 7.44 21.51 -43.34
C CYS A 353 6.11 21.95 -42.70
N ALA A 354 6.13 22.98 -41.85
CA ALA A 354 4.92 23.48 -41.21
C ALA A 354 3.93 24.07 -42.24
N ARG A 355 4.41 24.86 -43.20
CA ARG A 355 3.59 25.39 -44.31
C ARG A 355 3.04 24.29 -45.21
N ALA A 356 3.75 23.17 -45.36
CA ALA A 356 3.24 22.01 -46.08
C ALA A 356 2.09 21.33 -45.33
N LEU A 357 2.17 21.24 -43.99
CA LEU A 357 1.11 20.70 -43.14
C LEU A 357 -0.11 21.65 -43.08
N GLU A 358 0.09 22.97 -43.03
CA GLU A 358 -1.00 23.95 -43.11
C GLU A 358 -1.79 23.81 -44.41
N ARG A 359 -1.11 23.62 -45.55
CA ARG A 359 -1.74 23.36 -46.84
C ARG A 359 -2.55 22.06 -46.89
N ARG A 360 -2.29 21.12 -45.98
CA ARG A 360 -3.06 19.88 -45.80
C ARG A 360 -4.20 20.04 -44.78
N GLY A 361 -4.44 21.24 -44.27
CA GLY A 361 -5.52 21.56 -43.33
C GLY A 361 -5.14 21.40 -41.85
N HIS A 362 -3.86 21.16 -41.53
CA HIS A 362 -3.43 21.07 -40.14
C HIS A 362 -3.21 22.46 -39.53
N SER A 363 -3.70 22.66 -38.31
CA SER A 363 -3.42 23.88 -37.55
C SER A 363 -1.98 23.86 -37.04
N MET A 364 -1.21 24.91 -37.30
CA MET A 364 0.18 25.04 -36.88
C MET A 364 0.38 26.34 -36.09
N LYS A 365 1.25 26.31 -35.07
CA LYS A 365 1.64 27.49 -34.30
C LYS A 365 3.17 27.60 -34.23
N GLN A 366 3.67 28.80 -34.50
CA GLN A 366 5.07 29.13 -34.31
C GLN A 366 5.36 29.33 -32.82
N ILE A 367 6.43 28.70 -32.33
CA ILE A 367 6.95 28.81 -30.96
C ILE A 367 8.45 29.06 -31.07
N GLY A 368 8.85 30.32 -30.86
CA GLY A 368 10.21 30.77 -31.17
C GLY A 368 10.53 30.62 -32.67
N ALA A 369 11.66 29.99 -32.98
CA ALA A 369 12.08 29.75 -34.37
C ALA A 369 11.43 28.51 -35.02
N ARG A 370 10.67 27.70 -34.27
CA ARG A 370 10.15 26.40 -34.75
C ARG A 370 8.63 26.34 -34.67
N TRP A 371 8.04 25.32 -35.26
CA TRP A 371 6.58 25.17 -35.37
C TRP A 371 6.08 23.91 -34.67
N ARG A 372 4.86 23.94 -34.15
CA ARG A 372 4.15 22.78 -33.56
C ARG A 372 2.77 22.62 -34.17
N ARG A 373 2.33 21.38 -34.34
CA ARG A 373 0.96 21.06 -34.73
C ARG A 373 0.01 21.26 -33.56
N LEU A 374 -1.11 21.92 -33.81
CA LEU A 374 -2.20 22.11 -32.87
C LEU A 374 -3.33 21.12 -33.13
N VAL A 375 -3.94 20.61 -32.07
CA VAL A 375 -5.12 19.75 -32.09
C VAL A 375 -6.20 20.30 -31.15
N PRO A 376 -7.47 19.92 -31.37
CA PRO A 376 -8.55 20.22 -30.42
C PRO A 376 -8.21 19.72 -29.02
N SER A 377 -8.54 20.53 -28.02
CA SER A 377 -8.42 20.18 -26.60
C SER A 377 -9.70 20.55 -25.87
N PRO A 378 -10.76 19.74 -26.04
CA PRO A 378 -12.06 20.00 -25.45
C PRO A 378 -12.04 19.79 -23.92
N GLU A 379 -13.04 20.37 -23.26
CA GLU A 379 -13.21 20.32 -21.81
C GLU A 379 -13.62 18.91 -21.36
N PRO A 380 -12.88 18.28 -20.42
CA PRO A 380 -13.25 16.98 -19.87
C PRO A 380 -14.51 17.07 -19.00
N MET A 381 -15.50 16.22 -19.28
CA MET A 381 -16.78 16.22 -18.55
C MET A 381 -16.94 15.05 -17.60
N GLU A 382 -16.52 13.85 -18.01
CA GLU A 382 -16.67 12.63 -17.23
C GLU A 382 -15.57 11.63 -17.59
N ILE A 383 -15.06 10.90 -16.60
CA ILE A 383 -14.16 9.76 -16.81
C ILE A 383 -15.01 8.49 -16.79
N VAL A 384 -14.95 7.68 -17.85
CA VAL A 384 -15.81 6.50 -18.01
C VAL A 384 -15.42 5.39 -17.04
N GLU A 385 -14.12 5.09 -16.89
CA GLU A 385 -13.62 3.99 -16.06
C GLU A 385 -13.40 4.38 -14.59
N VAL A 386 -14.06 5.43 -14.08
CA VAL A 386 -13.87 5.92 -12.71
C VAL A 386 -14.12 4.84 -11.65
N ASP A 387 -15.15 4.00 -11.82
CA ASP A 387 -15.50 2.94 -10.88
C ASP A 387 -14.42 1.84 -10.83
N VAL A 388 -13.87 1.48 -11.98
CA VAL A 388 -12.79 0.48 -12.08
C VAL A 388 -11.52 1.01 -11.40
N ILE A 389 -11.21 2.28 -11.62
CA ILE A 389 -10.07 2.94 -10.99
C ILE A 389 -10.28 2.97 -9.46
N GLU A 390 -11.48 3.29 -9.00
CA GLU A 390 -11.82 3.28 -7.57
C GLU A 390 -11.64 1.89 -6.94
N ASP A 391 -12.14 0.85 -7.59
CA ASP A 391 -12.02 -0.53 -7.11
C ASP A 391 -10.54 -0.96 -6.99
N LEU A 392 -9.69 -0.58 -7.95
CA LEU A 392 -8.26 -0.83 -7.89
C LEU A 392 -7.61 -0.12 -6.69
N LEU A 393 -7.94 1.15 -6.47
CA LEU A 393 -7.40 1.93 -5.34
C LEU A 393 -7.82 1.32 -3.99
N ARG A 394 -9.11 0.95 -3.84
CA ARG A 394 -9.64 0.26 -2.65
C ARG A 394 -8.98 -1.10 -2.42
N ALA A 395 -8.66 -1.82 -3.51
CA ALA A 395 -7.90 -3.07 -3.48
C ALA A 395 -6.39 -2.86 -3.24
N ARG A 396 -5.96 -1.64 -2.90
CA ARG A 396 -4.56 -1.28 -2.63
C ARG A 396 -3.66 -1.43 -3.85
N THR A 397 -4.22 -1.39 -5.05
CA THR A 397 -3.45 -1.34 -6.30
C THR A 397 -3.10 0.11 -6.60
N ILE A 398 -1.85 0.36 -7.02
CA ILE A 398 -1.47 1.66 -7.58
C ILE A 398 -2.02 1.70 -9.01
N ALA A 399 -2.90 2.65 -9.29
CA ALA A 399 -3.51 2.80 -10.60
C ALA A 399 -2.71 3.80 -11.45
N ILE A 400 -2.58 3.51 -12.73
CA ILE A 400 -2.14 4.45 -13.77
C ILE A 400 -3.31 4.61 -14.73
N ALA A 401 -3.87 5.81 -14.87
CA ALA A 401 -5.07 6.02 -15.67
C ALA A 401 -5.12 7.44 -16.26
N ALA A 402 -6.13 7.69 -17.10
CA ALA A 402 -6.33 8.95 -17.81
C ALA A 402 -5.06 9.43 -18.55
N GLY A 403 -4.33 8.49 -19.16
CA GLY A 403 -3.08 8.80 -19.84
C GLY A 403 -3.34 9.79 -20.98
N GLY A 404 -2.58 10.89 -21.03
CA GLY A 404 -2.84 11.95 -21.99
C GLY A 404 -4.12 12.76 -21.77
N GLY A 405 -4.82 12.56 -20.65
CA GLY A 405 -6.15 13.10 -20.38
C GLY A 405 -7.30 12.13 -20.71
N GLY A 406 -7.00 10.89 -21.13
CA GLY A 406 -7.98 9.90 -21.55
C GLY A 406 -8.36 10.03 -23.02
N VAL A 407 -8.76 8.91 -23.63
CA VAL A 407 -9.29 8.84 -25.01
C VAL A 407 -10.56 9.68 -25.11
N PRO A 408 -10.59 10.77 -25.89
CA PRO A 408 -11.76 11.64 -26.00
C PRO A 408 -12.90 10.93 -26.74
N VAL A 409 -14.07 10.91 -26.09
CA VAL A 409 -15.29 10.34 -26.66
C VAL A 409 -16.47 11.30 -26.46
N VAL A 410 -17.46 11.23 -27.34
CA VAL A 410 -18.78 11.86 -27.14
C VAL A 410 -19.83 10.78 -26.94
N ARG A 411 -20.87 11.11 -26.19
CA ARG A 411 -22.07 10.27 -26.08
C ARG A 411 -23.07 10.68 -27.16
N ASP A 412 -23.38 9.78 -28.07
CA ASP A 412 -24.36 10.04 -29.12
C ASP A 412 -25.81 9.99 -28.60
N ALA A 413 -26.78 10.27 -29.48
CA ALA A 413 -28.20 10.27 -29.12
C ALA A 413 -28.74 8.90 -28.67
N SER A 414 -28.06 7.80 -29.02
CA SER A 414 -28.41 6.44 -28.59
C SER A 414 -27.75 6.06 -27.26
N GLY A 415 -26.85 6.88 -26.74
CA GLY A 415 -26.08 6.63 -25.53
C GLY A 415 -24.73 5.95 -25.77
N SER A 416 -24.40 5.61 -27.01
CA SER A 416 -23.13 4.99 -27.40
C SER A 416 -21.97 5.99 -27.37
N LEU A 417 -20.78 5.50 -27.03
CA LEU A 417 -19.56 6.30 -27.03
C LEU A 417 -18.88 6.25 -28.40
N VAL A 418 -18.53 7.42 -28.93
CA VAL A 418 -17.88 7.58 -30.23
C VAL A 418 -16.60 8.40 -30.05
N GLY A 419 -15.49 7.90 -30.59
CA GLY A 419 -14.18 8.56 -30.54
C GLY A 419 -14.13 9.87 -31.32
N GLN A 420 -13.38 10.84 -30.80
CA GLN A 420 -13.22 12.16 -31.42
C GLN A 420 -11.75 12.53 -31.61
N ASP A 421 -11.38 13.06 -32.78
CA ASP A 421 -10.02 13.50 -33.08
C ASP A 421 -9.56 14.70 -32.22
N ALA A 422 -9.15 14.45 -30.99
CA ALA A 422 -8.74 15.46 -30.01
C ALA A 422 -7.70 14.92 -29.01
N VAL A 423 -7.15 15.82 -28.20
CA VAL A 423 -6.36 15.46 -27.01
C VAL A 423 -6.83 16.29 -25.83
N VAL A 424 -7.40 15.63 -24.82
CA VAL A 424 -7.87 16.28 -23.60
C VAL A 424 -6.70 16.85 -22.81
N ASP A 425 -6.92 17.92 -22.03
CA ASP A 425 -5.89 18.38 -21.09
C ASP A 425 -5.71 17.42 -19.92
N LYS A 426 -4.48 16.93 -19.72
CA LYS A 426 -4.17 15.95 -18.67
C LYS A 426 -4.37 16.53 -17.28
N ASP A 427 -4.11 17.83 -17.10
CA ASP A 427 -4.15 18.46 -15.79
C ASP A 427 -5.62 18.69 -15.41
N LEU A 428 -6.46 19.14 -16.36
CA LEU A 428 -7.91 19.24 -16.18
C LEU A 428 -8.57 17.87 -15.99
N ALA A 429 -8.25 16.88 -16.83
CA ALA A 429 -8.81 15.52 -16.70
C ALA A 429 -8.35 14.85 -15.40
N GLY A 430 -7.07 15.03 -15.02
CA GLY A 430 -6.53 14.53 -13.76
C GLY A 430 -7.21 15.17 -12.54
N ALA A 431 -7.48 16.48 -12.57
CA ALA A 431 -8.24 17.16 -11.52
C ALA A 431 -9.71 16.72 -11.47
N LEU A 432 -10.36 16.48 -12.63
CA LEU A 432 -11.71 15.91 -12.70
C LEU A 432 -11.73 14.53 -12.05
N LEU A 433 -10.81 13.64 -12.43
CA LEU A 433 -10.70 12.29 -11.88
C LEU A 433 -10.43 12.32 -10.38
N ALA A 434 -9.52 13.19 -9.92
CA ALA A 434 -9.24 13.36 -8.50
C ALA A 434 -10.47 13.81 -7.70
N ARG A 435 -11.30 14.69 -8.27
CA ARG A 435 -12.57 15.11 -7.65
C ARG A 435 -13.60 13.99 -7.61
N GLN A 436 -13.79 13.26 -8.72
CA GLN A 436 -14.75 12.16 -8.78
C GLN A 436 -14.40 11.04 -7.80
N LEU A 437 -13.10 10.80 -7.59
CA LEU A 437 -12.59 9.84 -6.63
C LEU A 437 -12.50 10.39 -5.19
N GLY A 438 -12.86 11.65 -4.93
CA GLY A 438 -12.73 12.24 -3.59
C GLY A 438 -11.31 12.18 -3.03
N ALA A 439 -10.30 12.47 -3.87
CA ALA A 439 -8.91 12.47 -3.44
C ALA A 439 -8.63 13.56 -2.40
N ASP A 440 -7.72 13.29 -1.47
CA ASP A 440 -7.28 14.25 -0.45
C ASP A 440 -6.27 15.25 -1.02
N GLU A 441 -5.38 14.76 -1.88
CA GLU A 441 -4.25 15.52 -2.41
C GLU A 441 -4.07 15.33 -3.92
N LEU A 442 -3.86 16.45 -4.62
CA LEU A 442 -3.49 16.51 -6.03
C LEU A 442 -2.07 17.05 -6.15
N LEU A 443 -1.14 16.26 -6.68
CA LEU A 443 0.23 16.68 -6.97
C LEU A 443 0.38 16.91 -8.48
N ILE A 444 0.72 18.12 -8.89
CA ILE A 444 0.98 18.47 -10.28
C ILE A 444 2.48 18.67 -10.46
N VAL A 445 3.15 17.71 -11.11
CA VAL A 445 4.59 17.75 -11.36
C VAL A 445 4.87 18.51 -12.65
N THR A 446 5.65 19.59 -12.55
CA THR A 446 5.99 20.50 -13.64
C THR A 446 7.52 20.70 -13.75
N SER A 447 7.98 21.63 -14.59
CA SER A 447 9.42 21.90 -14.81
C SER A 447 9.97 23.09 -14.01
N VAL A 448 9.13 23.71 -13.18
CA VAL A 448 9.48 24.87 -12.33
C VAL A 448 9.15 24.54 -10.88
N PRO A 449 9.90 25.06 -9.90
CA PRO A 449 9.75 24.68 -8.50
C PRO A 449 8.42 25.11 -7.90
N CYS A 450 7.82 26.19 -8.39
CA CYS A 450 6.51 26.70 -7.99
C CYS A 450 5.88 27.50 -9.14
N VAL A 451 4.63 27.94 -8.96
CA VAL A 451 3.94 28.89 -9.83
C VAL A 451 4.46 30.30 -9.56
N TYR A 452 4.63 31.09 -10.60
CA TYR A 452 5.04 32.49 -10.51
C TYR A 452 3.99 33.40 -11.13
N LEU A 453 3.85 34.61 -10.59
CA LEU A 453 3.28 35.74 -11.33
C LEU A 453 4.37 36.52 -12.04
N ASP A 454 3.99 37.24 -13.10
CA ASP A 454 4.90 37.98 -13.97
C ASP A 454 6.11 37.12 -14.44
N PHE A 455 5.84 35.86 -14.78
CA PHE A 455 6.87 34.87 -15.11
C PHE A 455 7.80 35.34 -16.23
N GLY A 456 9.11 35.21 -16.00
CA GLY A 456 10.16 35.63 -16.94
C GLY A 456 10.46 37.13 -16.94
N SER A 457 9.82 37.93 -16.08
CA SER A 457 10.09 39.37 -15.95
C SER A 457 10.96 39.70 -14.73
N GLU A 458 11.40 40.97 -14.63
CA GLU A 458 12.12 41.48 -13.45
C GLU A 458 11.23 41.54 -12.19
N SER A 459 9.90 41.61 -12.34
CA SER A 459 8.94 41.62 -11.23
C SER A 459 8.43 40.23 -10.85
N GLN A 460 9.02 39.16 -11.43
CA GLN A 460 8.60 37.79 -11.19
C GLN A 460 8.55 37.48 -9.69
N ARG A 461 7.39 37.00 -9.22
CA ARG A 461 7.19 36.60 -7.82
C ARG A 461 6.65 35.18 -7.68
N PRO A 462 7.19 34.35 -6.77
CA PRO A 462 6.66 33.01 -6.52
C PRO A 462 5.31 33.07 -5.78
N LEU A 463 4.50 32.04 -5.98
CA LEU A 463 3.31 31.76 -5.19
C LEU A 463 3.61 30.60 -4.23
N ASP A 464 3.44 30.85 -2.94
CA ASP A 464 3.62 29.85 -1.88
C ASP A 464 2.27 29.20 -1.53
N CYS A 465 1.57 29.66 -0.49
CA CYS A 465 0.22 29.23 -0.16
C CYS A 465 -0.81 30.21 -0.72
N VAL A 466 -1.76 29.71 -1.51
CA VAL A 466 -2.82 30.52 -2.15
C VAL A 466 -4.16 29.81 -2.09
N THR A 467 -5.23 30.59 -2.18
CA THR A 467 -6.61 30.08 -2.23
C THR A 467 -7.08 29.88 -3.67
N PRO A 468 -8.07 29.00 -3.91
CA PRO A 468 -8.73 28.90 -5.21
C PRO A 468 -9.31 30.23 -5.72
N ASN A 469 -9.76 31.11 -4.81
CA ASN A 469 -10.33 32.40 -5.20
C ASN A 469 -9.27 33.37 -5.73
N GLU A 470 -8.08 33.40 -5.11
CA GLU A 470 -6.96 34.18 -5.61
C GLU A 470 -6.48 33.70 -6.98
N LEU A 471 -6.39 32.37 -7.17
CA LEU A 471 -6.07 31.79 -8.47
C LEU A 471 -7.06 32.20 -9.56
N ALA A 472 -8.36 32.24 -9.24
CA ALA A 472 -9.39 32.71 -10.17
C ALA A 472 -9.10 34.13 -10.66
N GLY A 473 -8.80 35.04 -9.74
CA GLY A 473 -8.48 36.43 -10.07
C GLY A 473 -7.25 36.57 -10.99
N TRP A 474 -6.20 35.76 -10.77
CA TRP A 474 -5.00 35.79 -11.61
C TRP A 474 -5.19 35.11 -12.97
N LEU A 475 -6.04 34.07 -13.04
CA LEU A 475 -6.46 33.47 -14.31
C LEU A 475 -7.24 34.47 -15.17
N ASP A 476 -8.22 35.16 -14.58
CA ASP A 476 -9.01 36.20 -15.26
C ASP A 476 -8.14 37.38 -15.73
N ALA A 477 -7.09 37.70 -14.97
CA ALA A 477 -6.11 38.72 -15.32
C ALA A 477 -5.06 38.25 -16.36
N GLY A 478 -5.13 37.01 -16.85
CA GLY A 478 -4.24 36.49 -17.88
C GLY A 478 -2.78 36.34 -17.44
N GLN A 479 -2.53 36.12 -16.15
CA GLN A 479 -1.17 36.03 -15.59
C GLN A 479 -0.40 34.76 -15.99
N PHE A 480 -1.09 33.73 -16.49
CA PHE A 480 -0.50 32.42 -16.76
C PHE A 480 -0.54 32.10 -18.26
N GLU A 481 0.56 31.56 -18.80
CA GLU A 481 0.67 31.20 -20.21
C GLU A 481 -0.33 30.09 -20.60
N GLU A 482 -1.07 30.33 -21.70
CA GLU A 482 -2.00 29.37 -22.28
C GLU A 482 -1.28 28.11 -22.79
N GLY A 483 -1.78 26.94 -22.38
CA GLY A 483 -1.27 25.64 -22.81
C GLY A 483 -0.09 25.08 -22.01
N THR A 484 0.47 25.84 -21.05
CA THR A 484 1.53 25.36 -20.14
C THR A 484 1.12 25.48 -18.68
N MET A 485 1.07 26.69 -18.13
CA MET A 485 0.81 26.93 -16.72
C MET A 485 -0.67 27.19 -16.43
N ALA A 486 -1.39 27.88 -17.32
CA ALA A 486 -2.80 28.17 -17.10
C ALA A 486 -3.66 26.91 -16.84
N PRO A 487 -3.51 25.79 -17.59
CA PRO A 487 -4.27 24.57 -17.29
C PRO A 487 -3.94 23.95 -15.93
N LYS A 488 -2.70 24.08 -15.45
CA LYS A 488 -2.26 23.58 -14.13
C LYS A 488 -2.89 24.37 -13.00
N VAL A 489 -2.88 25.69 -13.15
CA VAL A 489 -3.48 26.60 -12.18
C VAL A 489 -5.00 26.40 -12.15
N GLU A 490 -5.65 26.25 -13.31
CA GLU A 490 -7.08 25.97 -13.38
C GLU A 490 -7.45 24.61 -12.79
N ALA A 491 -6.66 23.56 -13.06
CA ALA A 491 -6.81 22.25 -12.42
C ALA A 491 -6.70 22.34 -10.89
N ALA A 492 -5.68 23.06 -10.39
CA ALA A 492 -5.47 23.27 -8.96
C ALA A 492 -6.58 24.10 -8.32
N ARG A 493 -7.08 25.12 -9.01
CA ARG A 493 -8.24 25.91 -8.57
C ARG A 493 -9.49 25.04 -8.43
N ARG A 494 -9.82 24.25 -9.46
CA ARG A 494 -11.01 23.40 -9.49
C ARG A 494 -10.98 22.30 -8.42
N PHE A 495 -9.82 21.69 -8.18
CA PHE A 495 -9.66 20.69 -7.12
C PHE A 495 -9.61 21.34 -5.74
N GLY A 496 -8.84 22.42 -5.56
CA GLY A 496 -8.76 23.13 -4.27
C GLY A 496 -10.10 23.65 -3.77
N ALA A 497 -11.01 24.00 -4.69
CA ALA A 497 -12.38 24.42 -4.37
C ALA A 497 -13.25 23.30 -3.76
N THR A 498 -12.85 22.01 -3.85
CA THR A 498 -13.54 20.91 -3.17
C THR A 498 -13.04 20.67 -1.74
N GLY A 499 -12.12 21.51 -1.23
CA GLY A 499 -11.46 21.35 0.06
C GLY A 499 -10.22 20.44 0.03
N GLY A 500 -9.89 19.87 -1.13
CA GLY A 500 -8.66 19.09 -1.32
C GLY A 500 -7.43 19.99 -1.37
N ARG A 501 -6.26 19.44 -1.05
CA ARG A 501 -4.99 20.17 -1.11
C ARG A 501 -4.30 19.90 -2.45
N THR A 502 -4.04 20.93 -3.25
CA THR A 502 -3.19 20.82 -4.46
C THR A 502 -1.78 21.31 -4.19
N ILE A 503 -0.80 20.64 -4.79
CA ILE A 503 0.62 20.99 -4.76
C ILE A 503 1.12 21.07 -6.20
N ILE A 504 1.72 22.20 -6.58
CA ILE A 504 2.38 22.37 -7.88
C ILE A 504 3.87 22.59 -7.64
N CYS A 505 4.71 21.67 -8.12
CA CYS A 505 6.16 21.78 -7.99
C CYS A 505 6.92 21.00 -9.08
N ASP A 506 8.23 21.17 -9.14
CA ASP A 506 9.10 20.28 -9.93
C ASP A 506 9.35 18.95 -9.22
N ALA A 507 9.97 18.01 -9.94
CA ALA A 507 10.26 16.68 -9.43
C ALA A 507 11.26 16.68 -8.25
N GLU A 508 12.19 17.63 -8.20
CA GLU A 508 13.21 17.74 -7.15
C GLU A 508 12.59 18.23 -5.83
N SER A 509 11.57 19.07 -5.93
CA SER A 509 10.91 19.71 -4.79
C SER A 509 9.81 18.86 -4.15
N ILE A 510 9.39 17.74 -4.76
CA ILE A 510 8.23 16.92 -4.30
C ILE A 510 8.28 16.65 -2.79
N GLY A 511 9.43 16.20 -2.26
CA GLY A 511 9.55 15.84 -0.85
C GLY A 511 9.37 17.02 0.10
N GLN A 512 9.91 18.19 -0.24
CA GLN A 512 9.70 19.42 0.54
C GLN A 512 8.28 19.98 0.36
N ALA A 513 7.70 19.83 -0.84
CA ALA A 513 6.38 20.36 -1.16
C ALA A 513 5.26 19.60 -0.43
N LEU A 514 5.38 18.28 -0.30
CA LEU A 514 4.42 17.47 0.47
C LEU A 514 4.34 17.87 1.95
N VAL A 515 5.46 18.28 2.56
CA VAL A 515 5.50 18.79 3.93
C VAL A 515 5.25 20.30 4.04
N GLY A 516 4.92 20.95 2.93
CA GLY A 516 4.52 22.35 2.88
C GLY A 516 5.68 23.36 2.94
N ARG A 517 6.89 22.95 2.54
CA ARG A 517 8.11 23.78 2.58
C ARG A 517 8.61 24.22 1.19
N ALA A 518 7.94 23.81 0.12
CA ALA A 518 8.28 24.16 -1.25
C ALA A 518 7.03 24.05 -2.14
N GLY A 519 7.14 24.55 -3.37
CA GLY A 519 6.04 24.52 -4.33
C GLY A 519 4.92 25.51 -4.01
N THR A 520 3.94 25.55 -4.91
CA THR A 520 2.69 26.29 -4.69
C THR A 520 1.65 25.36 -4.09
N ILE A 521 1.11 25.72 -2.94
CA ILE A 521 0.09 24.98 -2.21
C ILE A 521 -1.24 25.71 -2.38
N VAL A 522 -2.21 25.01 -2.95
CA VAL A 522 -3.57 25.52 -3.14
C VAL A 522 -4.50 24.77 -2.22
N MET A 523 -5.17 25.50 -1.32
CA MET A 523 -6.18 24.95 -0.42
C MET A 523 -7.19 26.03 -0.05
N SER A 524 -8.41 25.61 0.29
CA SER A 524 -9.36 26.52 0.94
C SER A 524 -8.81 26.93 2.30
N GLU A 525 -9.06 28.16 2.76
CA GLU A 525 -8.58 28.63 4.07
C GLU A 525 -8.92 27.60 5.17
N PRO A 526 -7.98 27.29 6.09
CA PRO A 526 -8.12 26.21 7.06
C PRO A 526 -9.23 26.41 8.10
#